data_AF-A0A672ZA57-F1
#
_entry.id   AF-A0A672ZA57-F1
#
_cell.length_a   1.000
_cell.length_b   1.000
_cell.length_c   1.000
_cell.angle_alpha   90.00
_cell.angle_beta   90.00
_cell.angle_gamma   90.00
#
_symmetry.space_group_name_H-M   'P 1'
#
loop_
_entity.id
_entity.type
_entity.pdbx_description
1 polymer ?
#
loop_
_entity_poly.entity_id
_entity_poly.type
_entity_poly.pdbx_seq_one_letter_code
_entity_poly.pdbx_strand_id
1 'polypeptide(L)'
;MVLLPPFPICIFCLMFKCSVYFLLRILLIRPKMVMANCGLHREMRWFSPWNQLRQVEEYFLPRMIQEVTGQDTVPFGDCVLSTKDTCIGSEICQELWSPRSPHIQMSLDGVEIFTNSSASHHELRKADQRVNLIKSATAKCGGIYLYSNQRGCDGDRVYYDGCAMVAINGDVVVQGAQFSLNDVEVITATLDLEDVRSYRGERCHPHMENEPKPCHRVKVDFSLSTGDDIYLPTHQPITWNYHTPEEEISLGPASWLWDYLRRSGQGGFLLPLSGGVDSSSTACIVHSMCVQICQAVQDNNSQVLEDVRRVTGDASYYPQDPRELCGRLFTTCYMSSENSSVDTCTRAKELAHQIGSTHMNINIDMAVKGILGIFSVVTGKWPQFRVNGGSPRENLALQNVQARVRMVLAYLFAQLSLWARGKPGGLLVLGSANVDESLTGYFTKYDCSSADINPIGGISKTDLKSFLLYCVEQFQLTALKGVLSAPPTAELEPLTDGQVSQTDEADMGMTYSELSVIGRLRKMSKCGPFSMFCKLIHMWRDALSPAEVAQKVKHFFRMYSVNRHKMTTVTPAYHAESYSPDDNRFDLRPFLYNTRWTWQFRCIDDQVGRKHRWTVECTVMCQQFN
;
A
#
# COMPACT_ATOMS: atom_id res chain seq x y z
N MET A 1 10.08 30.06 -13.83
CA MET A 1 9.05 30.21 -12.78
C MET A 1 9.06 28.96 -11.91
N VAL A 2 8.95 29.08 -10.58
CA VAL A 2 9.02 27.93 -9.67
C VAL A 2 7.69 27.77 -8.93
N LEU A 3 7.19 26.53 -8.86
CA LEU A 3 6.06 26.13 -8.06
C LEU A 3 6.57 25.35 -6.84
N LEU A 4 6.24 25.82 -5.64
CA LEU A 4 6.49 25.07 -4.42
C LEU A 4 5.37 24.04 -4.20
N PRO A 5 5.71 22.81 -3.74
CA PRO A 5 4.72 21.81 -3.39
C PRO A 5 3.79 22.32 -2.28
N PRO A 6 2.56 21.78 -2.16
CA PRO A 6 1.59 22.33 -1.23
C PRO A 6 2.05 22.27 0.24
N PHE A 7 2.00 23.40 0.94
CA PHE A 7 2.35 23.50 2.38
C PHE A 7 1.26 24.23 3.19
N PRO A 8 1.21 24.06 4.53
CA PRO A 8 0.18 24.65 5.37
C PRO A 8 0.32 26.18 5.45
N ILE A 9 -0.77 26.92 5.22
CA ILE A 9 -0.85 28.37 5.43
C ILE A 9 -2.10 28.68 6.26
N CYS A 10 -1.94 29.49 7.32
CA CYS A 10 -3.03 29.90 8.19
C CYS A 10 -3.54 31.29 7.78
N ILE A 11 -4.84 31.40 7.49
CA ILE A 11 -5.51 32.66 7.15
C ILE A 11 -6.82 32.72 7.93
N PHE A 12 -7.09 33.83 8.61
CA PHE A 12 -8.29 34.03 9.44
C PHE A 12 -8.57 32.87 10.42
N CYS A 13 -7.52 32.32 11.05
CA CYS A 13 -7.57 31.15 11.93
C CYS A 13 -7.99 29.82 11.26
N LEU A 14 -8.07 29.78 9.92
CA LEU A 14 -8.27 28.58 9.13
C LEU A 14 -6.94 28.14 8.51
N MET A 15 -6.66 26.84 8.54
CA MET A 15 -5.47 26.29 7.90
C MET A 15 -5.83 25.75 6.51
N PHE A 16 -5.14 26.22 5.48
CA PHE A 16 -5.29 25.78 4.10
C PHE A 16 -4.05 25.01 3.65
N LYS A 17 -4.25 24.05 2.75
CA LYS A 17 -3.17 23.36 2.03
C LYS A 17 -2.95 24.10 0.72
N CYS A 18 -1.81 24.77 0.55
CA CYS A 18 -1.63 25.77 -0.51
C CYS A 18 -0.41 25.50 -1.38
N SER A 19 -0.59 25.59 -2.69
CA SER A 19 0.52 25.71 -3.65
C SER A 19 0.98 27.16 -3.74
N VAL A 20 2.29 27.41 -3.79
CA VAL A 20 2.83 28.77 -3.88
C VAL A 20 3.69 28.92 -5.13
N TYR A 21 3.32 29.88 -5.97
CA TYR A 21 4.03 30.22 -7.20
C TYR A 21 4.89 31.46 -6.96
N PHE A 22 6.16 31.39 -7.37
CA PHE A 22 7.06 32.53 -7.26
C PHE A 22 8.02 32.64 -8.46
N LEU A 23 8.44 33.88 -8.72
CA LEU A 23 9.47 34.25 -9.70
C LEU A 23 10.12 35.52 -9.18
N LEU A 24 11.20 35.39 -8.40
CA LEU A 24 11.86 36.46 -7.62
C LEU A 24 10.98 37.14 -6.55
N ARG A 25 9.65 37.07 -6.71
CA ARG A 25 8.59 37.52 -5.82
C ARG A 25 7.46 36.48 -5.83
N ILE A 26 6.61 36.45 -4.80
CA ILE A 26 5.45 35.56 -4.76
C ILE A 26 4.38 36.11 -5.71
N LEU A 27 3.93 35.26 -6.62
CA LEU A 27 2.93 35.58 -7.64
C LEU A 27 1.52 35.22 -7.18
N LEU A 28 1.36 34.03 -6.58
CA LEU A 28 0.07 33.46 -6.20
C LEU A 28 0.24 32.42 -5.10
N ILE A 29 -0.66 32.46 -4.12
CA ILE A 29 -0.92 31.36 -3.19
C ILE A 29 -2.28 30.73 -3.53
N ARG A 30 -2.30 29.50 -4.04
CA ARG A 30 -3.51 28.77 -4.42
C ARG A 30 -3.88 27.74 -3.35
N PRO A 31 -4.94 27.96 -2.54
CA PRO A 31 -5.42 26.96 -1.58
C PRO A 31 -6.18 25.82 -2.27
N LYS A 32 -6.03 24.60 -1.75
CA LYS A 32 -6.77 23.41 -2.21
C LYS A 32 -8.28 23.57 -1.96
N MET A 33 -9.07 23.17 -2.95
CA MET A 33 -10.53 23.32 -2.98
C MET A 33 -11.24 22.00 -2.73
N VAL A 34 -10.67 20.87 -3.18
CA VAL A 34 -11.25 19.53 -2.98
C VAL A 34 -10.34 18.70 -2.10
N MET A 35 -10.82 18.35 -0.91
CA MET A 35 -10.04 17.66 0.12
C MET A 35 -10.20 16.14 0.03
N ALA A 36 -9.09 15.41 0.19
CA ALA A 36 -9.11 13.95 0.27
C ALA A 36 -9.48 13.51 1.69
N ASN A 37 -10.61 12.84 1.85
CA ASN A 37 -11.11 12.41 3.16
C ASN A 37 -11.63 10.95 3.18
N CYS A 38 -11.18 10.14 2.23
CA CYS A 38 -11.51 8.72 2.13
C CYS A 38 -10.26 7.84 2.27
N GLY A 39 -10.46 6.56 2.60
CA GLY A 39 -9.35 5.60 2.75
C GLY A 39 -8.35 6.05 3.81
N LEU A 40 -7.08 6.16 3.43
CA LEU A 40 -5.98 6.66 4.27
C LEU A 40 -6.02 8.17 4.50
N HIS A 41 -6.64 8.93 3.60
CA HIS A 41 -6.63 10.39 3.65
C HIS A 41 -7.70 10.94 4.60
N ARG A 42 -7.32 11.95 5.37
CA ARG A 42 -8.16 12.66 6.35
C ARG A 42 -7.85 14.15 6.36
N GLU A 43 -7.67 14.77 5.18
CA GLU A 43 -7.17 16.15 5.11
C GLU A 43 -8.07 17.16 5.86
N MET A 44 -9.40 16.93 5.89
CA MET A 44 -10.35 17.78 6.62
C MET A 44 -10.19 17.74 8.15
N ARG A 45 -9.37 16.83 8.68
CA ARG A 45 -8.98 16.86 10.10
C ARG A 45 -8.11 18.07 10.43
N TRP A 46 -7.32 18.55 9.46
CA TRP A 46 -6.33 19.60 9.66
C TRP A 46 -6.63 20.85 8.83
N PHE A 47 -7.21 20.70 7.65
CA PHE A 47 -7.30 21.75 6.66
C PHE A 47 -8.75 22.04 6.24
N SER A 48 -9.04 23.30 5.93
CA SER A 48 -10.30 23.71 5.33
C SER A 48 -10.17 23.79 3.80
N PRO A 49 -11.19 23.36 3.03
CA PRO A 49 -11.25 23.64 1.60
C PRO A 49 -11.46 25.13 1.35
N TRP A 50 -10.87 25.65 0.28
CA TRP A 50 -11.26 26.94 -0.27
C TRP A 50 -12.60 26.84 -1.00
N ASN A 51 -13.60 27.56 -0.51
CA ASN A 51 -14.98 27.49 -1.01
C ASN A 51 -15.38 28.68 -1.91
N GLN A 52 -14.56 29.73 -1.96
CA GLN A 52 -14.86 30.92 -2.77
C GLN A 52 -14.36 30.73 -4.21
N LEU A 53 -15.10 29.94 -4.99
CA LEU A 53 -14.75 29.62 -6.39
C LEU A 53 -14.56 30.90 -7.22
N ARG A 54 -13.48 30.97 -8.01
CA ARG A 54 -13.14 32.13 -8.86
C ARG A 54 -13.04 33.46 -8.10
N GLN A 55 -12.69 33.42 -6.82
CA GLN A 55 -12.45 34.61 -5.99
C GLN A 55 -11.01 34.61 -5.47
N VAL A 56 -10.51 35.83 -5.24
CA VAL A 56 -9.16 36.11 -4.76
C VAL A 56 -9.27 37.14 -3.65
N GLU A 57 -8.54 36.91 -2.57
CA GLU A 57 -8.33 37.83 -1.47
C GLU A 57 -6.86 38.28 -1.44
N GLU A 58 -6.57 39.40 -0.79
CA GLU A 58 -5.19 39.79 -0.51
C GLU A 58 -4.70 39.16 0.78
N TYR A 59 -3.63 38.37 0.70
CA TYR A 59 -2.99 37.77 1.87
C TYR A 59 -1.77 38.60 2.28
N PHE A 60 -1.76 39.05 3.53
CA PHE A 60 -0.59 39.71 4.13
C PHE A 60 0.52 38.69 4.39
N LEU A 61 1.67 38.92 3.79
CA LEU A 61 2.83 38.04 3.94
C LEU A 61 3.45 38.19 5.34
N PRO A 62 4.01 37.11 5.94
CA PRO A 62 4.78 37.23 7.16
C PRO A 62 5.97 38.20 6.99
N ARG A 63 6.33 38.97 8.03
CA ARG A 63 7.43 39.96 7.97
C ARG A 63 8.72 39.41 7.37
N MET A 64 9.10 38.19 7.75
CA MET A 64 10.29 37.52 7.19
C MET A 64 10.25 37.35 5.67
N ILE A 65 9.06 37.19 5.09
CA ILE A 65 8.87 37.10 3.64
C ILE A 65 8.83 38.51 3.04
N GLN A 66 8.16 39.47 3.69
CA GLN A 66 8.13 40.88 3.26
C GLN A 66 9.55 41.45 3.14
N GLU A 67 10.41 41.19 4.11
CA GLU A 67 11.81 41.62 4.13
C GLU A 67 12.62 41.07 2.94
N VAL A 68 12.29 39.86 2.48
CA VAL A 68 12.99 39.20 1.37
C VAL A 68 12.40 39.58 0.01
N THR A 69 11.07 39.66 -0.10
CA THR A 69 10.37 39.83 -1.39
C THR A 69 10.02 41.29 -1.68
N GLY A 70 10.04 42.16 -0.67
CA GLY A 70 9.54 43.54 -0.76
C GLY A 70 8.03 43.64 -0.99
N GLN A 71 7.26 42.57 -0.72
CA GLN A 71 5.81 42.54 -0.90
C GLN A 71 5.09 42.54 0.44
N ASP A 72 4.14 43.45 0.64
CA ASP A 72 3.24 43.42 1.80
C ASP A 72 2.18 42.32 1.65
N THR A 73 1.60 42.23 0.45
CA THR A 73 0.50 41.30 0.13
C THR A 73 0.75 40.49 -1.15
N VAL A 74 -0.02 39.42 -1.29
CA VAL A 74 -0.06 38.56 -2.48
C VAL A 74 -1.48 38.05 -2.74
N PRO A 75 -1.88 37.81 -4.02
CA PRO A 75 -3.11 37.11 -4.33
C PRO A 75 -3.21 35.74 -3.66
N PHE A 76 -4.33 35.50 -2.97
CA PHE A 76 -4.71 34.23 -2.37
C PHE A 76 -6.10 33.80 -2.85
N GLY A 77 -6.21 32.61 -3.45
CA GLY A 77 -7.52 32.09 -3.87
C GLY A 77 -7.48 31.31 -5.17
N ASP A 78 -8.62 31.26 -5.84
CA ASP A 78 -8.82 30.49 -7.07
C ASP A 78 -8.62 31.37 -8.31
N CYS A 79 -7.38 31.40 -8.81
CA CYS A 79 -6.98 32.17 -9.99
C CYS A 79 -5.85 31.51 -10.78
N VAL A 80 -5.56 32.07 -11.95
CA VAL A 80 -4.56 31.55 -12.91
C VAL A 80 -3.46 32.57 -13.18
N LEU A 81 -2.30 32.10 -13.62
CA LEU A 81 -1.18 32.95 -14.01
C LEU A 81 -1.22 33.19 -15.51
N SER A 82 -1.20 34.45 -15.93
CA SER A 82 -1.13 34.83 -17.35
C SER A 82 0.24 35.43 -17.63
N THR A 83 1.09 34.72 -18.37
CA THR A 83 2.37 35.21 -18.86
C THR A 83 2.16 35.96 -20.19
N LYS A 84 3.24 36.41 -20.84
CA LYS A 84 3.18 37.04 -22.16
C LYS A 84 2.74 36.08 -23.27
N ASP A 85 3.04 34.80 -23.10
CA ASP A 85 2.96 33.77 -24.13
C ASP A 85 2.01 32.62 -23.80
N THR A 86 1.59 32.44 -22.54
CA THR A 86 0.70 31.35 -22.14
C THR A 86 -0.11 31.68 -20.86
N CYS A 87 -0.95 30.73 -20.46
CA CYS A 87 -1.75 30.78 -19.24
C CYS A 87 -1.64 29.46 -18.47
N ILE A 88 -1.32 29.55 -17.18
CA ILE A 88 -0.98 28.42 -16.30
C ILE A 88 -1.99 28.34 -15.15
N GLY A 89 -2.61 27.17 -14.99
CA GLY A 89 -3.56 26.84 -13.94
C GLY A 89 -3.02 25.78 -12.97
N SER A 90 -3.61 25.74 -11.78
CA SER A 90 -3.21 24.83 -10.70
C SER A 90 -4.34 23.90 -10.32
N GLU A 91 -4.04 22.61 -10.29
CA GLU A 91 -4.89 21.58 -9.72
C GLU A 91 -4.11 20.91 -8.58
N ILE A 92 -4.75 20.53 -7.48
CA ILE A 92 -4.04 19.92 -6.35
C ILE A 92 -4.58 18.52 -6.09
N CYS A 93 -3.80 17.50 -6.46
CA CYS A 93 -4.01 16.10 -6.11
C CYS A 93 -5.44 15.61 -6.40
N GLN A 94 -6.26 15.43 -5.35
CA GLN A 94 -7.64 14.95 -5.40
C GLN A 94 -8.56 15.79 -6.31
N GLU A 95 -8.20 17.04 -6.60
CA GLU A 95 -8.96 17.90 -7.50
C GLU A 95 -9.15 17.27 -8.90
N LEU A 96 -8.16 16.51 -9.42
CA LEU A 96 -8.24 15.76 -10.69
C LEU A 96 -9.33 14.69 -10.72
N TRP A 97 -9.64 14.13 -9.55
CA TRP A 97 -10.56 13.01 -9.41
C TRP A 97 -12.01 13.48 -9.19
N SER A 98 -12.21 14.80 -9.10
CA SER A 98 -13.53 15.40 -8.87
C SER A 98 -14.37 15.35 -10.15
N PRO A 99 -15.67 15.02 -10.07
CA PRO A 99 -16.57 15.10 -11.23
C PRO A 99 -16.58 16.48 -11.91
N ARG A 100 -16.40 17.54 -11.11
CA ARG A 100 -16.22 18.92 -11.58
C ARG A 100 -14.78 19.36 -11.29
N SER A 101 -13.83 18.73 -11.97
CA SER A 101 -12.40 19.03 -11.81
C SER A 101 -12.06 20.45 -12.29
N PRO A 102 -11.14 21.17 -11.62
CA PRO A 102 -10.75 22.54 -12.00
C PRO A 102 -10.25 22.70 -13.44
N HIS A 103 -9.52 21.72 -13.99
CA HIS A 103 -9.00 21.80 -15.37
C HIS A 103 -10.09 22.03 -16.44
N ILE A 104 -11.33 21.57 -16.20
CA ILE A 104 -12.44 21.76 -17.15
C ILE A 104 -12.73 23.25 -17.33
N GLN A 105 -12.90 23.96 -16.22
CA GLN A 105 -13.22 25.38 -16.22
C GLN A 105 -12.02 26.23 -16.62
N MET A 106 -10.83 25.85 -16.15
CA MET A 106 -9.58 26.48 -16.56
C MET A 106 -9.36 26.37 -18.09
N SER A 107 -9.67 25.22 -18.70
CA SER A 107 -9.61 25.04 -20.16
C SER A 107 -10.57 25.97 -20.90
N LEU A 108 -11.82 26.11 -20.43
CA LEU A 108 -12.79 27.06 -20.99
C LEU A 108 -12.31 28.51 -20.89
N ASP A 109 -11.59 28.85 -19.81
CA ASP A 109 -10.93 30.16 -19.65
C ASP A 109 -9.65 30.32 -20.48
N GLY A 110 -9.26 29.32 -21.29
CA GLY A 110 -8.09 29.36 -22.15
C GLY A 110 -6.76 29.09 -21.43
N VAL A 111 -6.75 28.44 -20.27
CA VAL A 111 -5.53 27.92 -19.65
C VAL A 111 -4.93 26.83 -20.53
N GLU A 112 -3.65 26.91 -20.86
CA GLU A 112 -2.96 25.98 -21.77
C GLU A 112 -2.13 24.94 -21.00
N ILE A 113 -1.64 25.30 -19.80
CA ILE A 113 -0.81 24.44 -18.95
C ILE A 113 -1.49 24.23 -17.59
N PHE A 114 -1.67 22.99 -17.18
CA PHE A 114 -2.19 22.59 -15.88
C PHE A 114 -1.08 21.95 -15.05
N THR A 115 -0.82 22.45 -13.85
CA THR A 115 0.11 21.82 -12.91
C THR A 115 -0.66 21.09 -11.82
N ASN A 116 -0.33 19.82 -11.58
CA ASN A 116 -0.84 19.03 -10.47
C ASN A 116 0.27 18.57 -9.53
N SER A 117 0.23 19.08 -8.30
CA SER A 117 1.10 18.63 -7.21
C SER A 117 0.36 17.65 -6.30
N SER A 118 0.87 16.43 -6.23
CA SER A 118 0.22 15.30 -5.57
C SER A 118 1.03 14.72 -4.41
N ALA A 119 0.30 14.05 -3.54
CA ALA A 119 0.82 13.11 -2.54
C ALA A 119 -0.08 11.87 -2.59
N SER A 120 -0.06 11.20 -3.75
CA SER A 120 -0.81 9.98 -4.04
C SER A 120 0.06 8.78 -3.72
N HIS A 121 -0.43 7.94 -2.83
CA HIS A 121 0.28 6.74 -2.40
C HIS A 121 0.15 5.58 -3.37
N HIS A 122 1.06 4.60 -3.26
CA HIS A 122 0.96 3.31 -3.93
C HIS A 122 -0.31 2.58 -3.49
N GLU A 123 -1.02 2.05 -4.47
CA GLU A 123 -2.01 1.01 -4.29
C GLU A 123 -1.77 0.06 -5.46
N LEU A 124 -1.71 -1.24 -5.17
CA LEU A 124 -1.33 -2.26 -6.13
C LEU A 124 -2.27 -2.18 -7.35
N ARG A 125 -1.70 -2.01 -8.55
CA ARG A 125 -2.43 -1.86 -9.84
C ARG A 125 -3.19 -0.54 -10.03
N LYS A 126 -2.99 0.48 -9.20
CA LYS A 126 -3.69 1.79 -9.31
C LYS A 126 -3.07 2.74 -10.34
N ALA A 127 -1.79 2.56 -10.71
CA ALA A 127 -1.06 3.49 -11.57
C ALA A 127 -1.82 3.83 -12.88
N ASP A 128 -2.42 2.81 -13.50
CA ASP A 128 -3.18 2.97 -14.75
C ASP A 128 -4.39 3.91 -14.61
N GLN A 129 -5.07 3.91 -13.46
CA GLN A 129 -6.19 4.84 -13.23
C GLN A 129 -5.73 6.30 -13.26
N ARG A 130 -4.55 6.59 -12.68
CA ARG A 130 -3.96 7.93 -12.64
C ARG A 130 -3.56 8.39 -14.04
N VAL A 131 -2.85 7.55 -14.78
CA VAL A 131 -2.42 7.84 -16.16
C VAL A 131 -3.65 8.10 -17.04
N ASN A 132 -4.65 7.23 -16.97
CA ASN A 132 -5.87 7.36 -17.78
C ASN A 132 -6.68 8.63 -17.46
N LEU A 133 -6.73 9.06 -16.20
CA LEU A 133 -7.39 10.33 -15.86
C LEU A 133 -6.66 11.55 -16.44
N ILE A 134 -5.33 11.58 -16.35
CA ILE A 134 -4.53 12.69 -16.91
C ILE A 134 -4.67 12.72 -18.43
N LYS A 135 -4.52 11.56 -19.09
CA LYS A 135 -4.74 11.44 -20.54
C LYS A 135 -6.14 11.90 -20.93
N SER A 136 -7.17 11.45 -20.23
CA SER A 136 -8.57 11.82 -20.51
C SER A 136 -8.82 13.31 -20.33
N ALA A 137 -8.24 13.92 -19.29
CA ALA A 137 -8.35 15.37 -19.05
C ALA A 137 -7.76 16.17 -20.23
N THR A 138 -6.54 15.83 -20.65
CA THR A 138 -5.88 16.53 -21.78
C THR A 138 -6.50 16.18 -23.14
N ALA A 139 -6.99 14.97 -23.36
CA ALA A 139 -7.63 14.58 -24.60
C ALA A 139 -8.96 15.32 -24.80
N LYS A 140 -9.73 15.49 -23.71
CA LYS A 140 -11.03 16.16 -23.71
C LYS A 140 -10.91 17.68 -23.81
N CYS A 141 -10.00 18.27 -23.06
CA CYS A 141 -9.91 19.73 -22.90
C CYS A 141 -8.79 20.37 -23.74
N GLY A 142 -7.89 19.58 -24.33
CA GLY A 142 -6.62 20.06 -24.86
C GLY A 142 -5.72 20.65 -23.77
N GLY A 143 -4.43 20.80 -24.07
CA GLY A 143 -3.46 21.43 -23.18
C GLY A 143 -2.42 20.46 -22.63
N ILE A 144 -1.47 21.05 -21.92
CA ILE A 144 -0.33 20.39 -21.29
C ILE A 144 -0.66 20.15 -19.81
N TYR A 145 -0.42 18.94 -19.33
CA TYR A 145 -0.64 18.57 -17.94
C TYR A 145 0.66 18.08 -17.31
N LEU A 146 1.12 18.80 -16.29
CA LEU A 146 2.31 18.52 -15.52
C LEU A 146 1.90 17.87 -14.20
N TYR A 147 2.21 16.59 -14.01
CA TYR A 147 1.91 15.88 -12.78
C TYR A 147 3.21 15.61 -12.01
N SER A 148 3.22 16.00 -10.74
CA SER A 148 4.31 15.77 -9.80
C SER A 148 3.75 15.09 -8.55
N ASN A 149 4.51 14.17 -7.97
CA ASN A 149 4.10 13.42 -6.80
C ASN A 149 5.28 13.16 -5.89
N GLN A 150 5.02 13.02 -4.60
CA GLN A 150 6.01 12.50 -3.67
C GLN A 150 6.42 11.06 -4.06
N ARG A 151 7.65 10.68 -3.75
CA ARG A 151 8.12 9.29 -3.85
C ARG A 151 8.86 8.88 -2.59
N GLY A 152 8.66 7.65 -2.14
CA GLY A 152 9.26 7.12 -0.91
C GLY A 152 8.28 6.97 0.24
N CYS A 153 8.77 6.49 1.38
CA CYS A 153 8.07 6.55 2.67
C CYS A 153 8.33 7.92 3.31
N ASP A 154 7.35 8.58 3.93
CA ASP A 154 7.52 9.88 4.58
C ASP A 154 7.40 9.84 6.12
N GLY A 155 7.36 8.63 6.68
CA GLY A 155 7.32 8.41 8.13
C GLY A 155 6.13 7.57 8.62
N ASP A 156 5.36 6.97 7.72
CA ASP A 156 4.26 6.08 8.11
C ASP A 156 4.24 4.75 7.31
N ARG A 157 3.07 4.11 7.22
CA ARG A 157 2.89 2.81 6.56
C ARG A 157 2.76 2.88 5.03
N VAL A 158 2.78 4.09 4.50
CA VAL A 158 2.44 4.38 3.13
C VAL A 158 3.73 4.62 2.35
N TYR A 159 3.73 4.16 1.10
CA TYR A 159 4.77 4.50 0.14
C TYR A 159 4.13 5.36 -0.94
N TYR A 160 4.73 6.50 -1.23
CA TYR A 160 4.34 7.33 -2.35
C TYR A 160 5.07 6.85 -3.60
N ASP A 161 4.34 6.61 -4.68
CA ASP A 161 4.83 5.90 -5.86
C ASP A 161 5.25 6.83 -7.00
N GLY A 162 5.47 8.12 -6.76
CA GLY A 162 5.94 9.03 -7.80
C GLY A 162 5.04 9.02 -9.04
N CYS A 163 5.55 8.48 -10.15
CA CYS A 163 4.94 8.55 -11.48
C CYS A 163 4.71 9.99 -11.92
N ALA A 164 5.71 10.87 -11.71
CA ALA A 164 5.69 12.19 -12.31
C ALA A 164 5.51 12.03 -13.83
N MET A 165 4.72 12.88 -14.47
CA MET A 165 4.53 12.78 -15.92
C MET A 165 4.18 14.11 -16.55
N VAL A 166 4.49 14.21 -17.84
CA VAL A 166 4.04 15.31 -18.70
C VAL A 166 3.16 14.72 -19.79
N ALA A 167 1.96 15.26 -19.93
CA ALA A 167 1.02 14.89 -20.99
C ALA A 167 0.61 16.12 -21.81
N ILE A 168 0.28 15.92 -23.08
CA ILE A 168 -0.24 16.94 -24.00
C ILE A 168 -1.34 16.31 -24.85
N ASN A 169 -2.50 16.96 -24.91
CA ASN A 169 -3.60 16.63 -25.84
C ASN A 169 -4.05 15.14 -25.87
N GLY A 170 -3.83 14.39 -24.78
CA GLY A 170 -4.21 12.97 -24.66
C GLY A 170 -3.03 12.00 -24.64
N ASP A 171 -1.84 12.48 -24.99
CA ASP A 171 -0.62 11.68 -25.07
C ASP A 171 0.33 12.00 -23.93
N VAL A 172 0.98 10.96 -23.38
CA VAL A 172 2.09 11.14 -22.43
C VAL A 172 3.37 11.30 -23.23
N VAL A 173 4.20 12.26 -22.86
CA VAL A 173 5.49 12.53 -23.53
C VAL A 173 6.68 12.19 -22.64
N VAL A 174 6.51 12.22 -21.32
CA VAL A 174 7.55 11.88 -20.35
C VAL A 174 6.94 11.16 -19.15
N GLN A 175 7.60 10.10 -18.71
CA GLN A 175 7.24 9.27 -17.56
C GLN A 175 8.42 9.22 -16.58
N GLY A 176 8.18 9.58 -15.31
CA GLY A 176 9.11 9.38 -14.19
C GLY A 176 8.91 8.02 -13.53
N ALA A 177 9.90 7.59 -12.74
CA ALA A 177 9.89 6.27 -12.12
C ALA A 177 8.81 6.11 -11.03
N GLN A 178 8.19 4.93 -10.98
CA GLN A 178 7.21 4.57 -9.94
C GLN A 178 7.92 4.23 -8.60
N PHE A 179 9.00 3.47 -8.68
CA PHE A 179 9.82 3.07 -7.54
C PHE A 179 11.29 3.36 -7.85
N SER A 180 12.00 3.97 -6.90
CA SER A 180 13.41 4.30 -7.05
C SER A 180 13.98 4.74 -5.69
N LEU A 181 15.26 4.48 -5.48
CA LEU A 181 16.00 4.94 -4.29
C LEU A 181 16.55 6.37 -4.45
N ASN A 182 16.25 7.05 -5.56
CA ASN A 182 16.62 8.45 -5.76
C ASN A 182 15.68 9.35 -4.93
N ASP A 183 16.24 10.14 -4.01
CA ASP A 183 15.50 11.11 -3.20
C ASP A 183 14.89 12.25 -4.05
N VAL A 184 15.52 12.57 -5.18
CA VAL A 184 15.02 13.58 -6.14
C VAL A 184 15.09 13.02 -7.56
N GLU A 185 13.98 13.16 -8.28
CA GLU A 185 13.92 12.95 -9.73
C GLU A 185 13.24 14.16 -10.36
N VAL A 186 13.82 14.67 -11.44
CA VAL A 186 13.26 15.78 -12.21
C VAL A 186 13.06 15.28 -13.63
N ILE A 187 11.85 15.44 -14.14
CA ILE A 187 11.52 15.19 -15.54
C ILE A 187 11.25 16.52 -16.25
N THR A 188 11.63 16.60 -17.52
CA THR A 188 11.47 17.80 -18.35
C THR A 188 10.91 17.42 -19.70
N ALA A 189 10.08 18.28 -20.30
CA ALA A 189 9.61 18.12 -21.66
C ALA A 189 9.64 19.48 -22.37
N THR A 190 10.03 19.46 -23.65
CA THR A 190 9.94 20.59 -24.57
C THR A 190 8.75 20.37 -25.48
N LEU A 191 7.78 21.29 -25.46
CA LEU A 191 6.49 21.17 -26.15
C LEU A 191 6.14 22.48 -26.83
N ASP A 192 5.46 22.40 -27.99
CA ASP A 192 4.96 23.55 -28.70
C ASP A 192 3.55 23.93 -28.18
N LEU A 193 3.37 25.20 -27.81
CA LEU A 193 2.06 25.71 -27.39
C LEU A 193 1.08 25.81 -28.57
N GLU A 194 1.57 25.93 -29.80
CA GLU A 194 0.72 25.93 -30.99
C GLU A 194 0.07 24.56 -31.23
N ASP A 195 0.64 23.46 -30.76
CA ASP A 195 -0.01 22.14 -30.78
C ASP A 195 -1.26 22.12 -29.89
N VAL A 196 -1.24 22.83 -28.76
CA VAL A 196 -2.43 22.98 -27.90
C VAL A 196 -3.49 23.84 -28.59
N ARG A 197 -3.08 24.97 -29.18
CA ARG A 197 -3.97 25.93 -29.83
C ARG A 197 -4.65 25.33 -31.05
N SER A 198 -3.89 24.66 -31.90
CA SER A 198 -4.39 23.96 -33.08
C SER A 198 -5.30 22.79 -32.71
N TYR A 199 -4.91 21.95 -31.73
CA TYR A 199 -5.74 20.85 -31.24
C TYR A 199 -7.11 21.35 -30.72
N ARG A 200 -7.11 22.44 -29.94
CA ARG A 200 -8.35 23.07 -29.48
C ARG A 200 -9.14 23.69 -30.62
N GLY A 201 -8.49 24.36 -31.57
CA GLY A 201 -9.14 24.93 -32.75
C GLY A 201 -9.85 23.90 -33.62
N GLU A 202 -9.28 22.70 -33.73
CA GLU A 202 -9.87 21.58 -34.49
C GLU A 202 -10.99 20.87 -33.72
N ARG A 203 -10.78 20.59 -32.42
CA ARG A 203 -11.62 19.63 -31.67
C ARG A 203 -12.46 20.24 -30.55
N CYS A 204 -12.09 21.40 -30.03
CA CYS A 204 -12.74 22.02 -28.88
C CYS A 204 -13.44 23.31 -29.32
N HIS A 205 -14.74 23.26 -29.61
CA HIS A 205 -15.53 24.46 -29.92
C HIS A 205 -15.90 25.20 -28.62
N PRO A 206 -15.30 26.37 -28.31
CA PRO A 206 -15.47 27.04 -27.02
C PRO A 206 -16.75 27.87 -26.91
N HIS A 207 -17.61 27.88 -27.95
CA HIS A 207 -18.82 28.70 -28.01
C HIS A 207 -20.04 28.10 -27.30
N MET A 208 -19.88 27.05 -26.50
CA MET A 208 -21.00 26.45 -25.79
C MET A 208 -20.84 26.64 -24.28
N GLU A 209 -21.75 27.45 -23.73
CA GLU A 209 -22.03 27.73 -22.30
C GLU A 209 -21.47 29.06 -21.74
N ASN A 210 -22.39 30.02 -21.52
CA ASN A 210 -22.16 31.21 -20.71
C ASN A 210 -21.97 30.80 -19.24
N GLU A 211 -20.73 30.61 -18.78
CA GLU A 211 -20.44 30.64 -17.33
C GLU A 211 -20.38 32.11 -16.83
N PRO A 212 -20.84 32.42 -15.61
CA PRO A 212 -21.19 33.78 -15.24
C PRO A 212 -19.99 34.68 -14.86
N LYS A 213 -18.79 34.13 -14.66
CA LYS A 213 -17.61 34.91 -14.24
C LYS A 213 -16.29 34.28 -14.71
N PRO A 214 -15.45 34.99 -15.46
CA PRO A 214 -14.13 34.48 -15.88
C PRO A 214 -13.20 34.31 -14.69
N CYS A 215 -12.23 33.41 -14.80
CA CYS A 215 -11.18 33.25 -13.79
C CYS A 215 -10.35 34.54 -13.64
N HIS A 216 -9.99 34.89 -12.41
CA HIS A 216 -9.07 36.00 -12.16
C HIS A 216 -7.69 35.66 -12.73
N ARG A 217 -7.04 36.60 -13.41
CA ARG A 217 -5.74 36.40 -14.06
C ARG A 217 -4.69 37.28 -13.40
N VAL A 218 -3.74 36.65 -12.72
CA VAL A 218 -2.55 37.34 -12.22
C VAL A 218 -1.60 37.53 -13.40
N LYS A 219 -1.40 38.78 -13.82
CA LYS A 219 -0.49 39.12 -14.91
C LYS A 219 0.95 38.97 -14.44
N VAL A 220 1.74 38.21 -15.17
CA VAL A 220 3.16 37.96 -14.88
C VAL A 220 3.97 38.48 -16.06
N ASP A 221 4.87 39.44 -15.81
CA ASP A 221 5.78 39.99 -16.81
C ASP A 221 6.94 39.01 -17.08
N PHE A 222 6.62 37.88 -17.70
CA PHE A 222 7.53 36.78 -17.99
C PHE A 222 7.11 36.11 -19.30
N SER A 223 8.08 35.57 -20.04
CA SER A 223 7.85 34.66 -21.17
C SER A 223 8.41 33.29 -20.78
N LEU A 224 7.61 32.25 -20.93
CA LEU A 224 8.04 30.87 -20.73
C LEU A 224 8.95 30.37 -21.87
N SER A 225 8.68 30.80 -23.11
CA SER A 225 9.52 30.52 -24.29
C SER A 225 10.48 31.67 -24.58
N THR A 226 11.51 31.39 -25.38
CA THR A 226 12.47 32.40 -25.85
C THR A 226 12.41 32.55 -27.37
N GLY A 227 13.02 33.62 -27.90
CA GLY A 227 13.05 33.86 -29.35
C GLY A 227 13.92 32.88 -30.15
N ASP A 228 14.81 32.14 -29.47
CA ASP A 228 15.84 31.28 -30.09
C ASP A 228 15.46 29.79 -30.07
N ASP A 229 14.16 29.47 -30.01
CA ASP A 229 13.64 28.12 -29.75
C ASP A 229 13.48 27.26 -31.03
N ILE A 230 13.81 27.80 -32.21
CA ILE A 230 13.55 27.18 -33.54
C ILE A 230 14.16 25.78 -33.69
N TYR A 231 15.29 25.51 -33.03
CA TYR A 231 16.01 24.24 -33.12
C TYR A 231 15.83 23.35 -31.88
N LEU A 232 14.99 23.73 -30.93
CA LEU A 232 14.73 22.91 -29.75
C LEU A 232 13.86 21.71 -30.15
N PRO A 233 14.33 20.45 -29.96
CA PRO A 233 13.55 19.29 -30.32
C PRO A 233 12.34 19.14 -29.39
N THR A 234 11.16 18.97 -29.99
CA THR A 234 9.93 18.66 -29.25
C THR A 234 9.89 17.20 -28.84
N HIS A 235 9.42 16.94 -27.61
CA HIS A 235 9.25 15.58 -27.12
C HIS A 235 8.10 14.89 -27.85
N GLN A 236 8.33 13.66 -28.28
CA GLN A 236 7.33 12.86 -28.99
C GLN A 236 6.50 12.02 -28.01
N PRO A 237 5.25 11.66 -28.34
CA PRO A 237 4.44 10.74 -27.56
C PRO A 237 5.16 9.42 -27.26
N ILE A 238 5.01 8.94 -26.02
CA ILE A 238 5.51 7.65 -25.56
C ILE A 238 4.36 6.74 -25.15
N THR A 239 4.61 5.43 -25.21
CA THR A 239 3.73 4.45 -24.56
C THR A 239 4.12 4.35 -23.09
N TRP A 240 3.13 4.39 -22.20
CA TRP A 240 3.37 4.21 -20.78
C TRP A 240 3.79 2.77 -20.49
N ASN A 241 4.93 2.58 -19.82
CA ASN A 241 5.39 1.27 -19.40
C ASN A 241 4.91 0.99 -17.98
N TYR A 242 3.99 0.03 -17.84
CA TYR A 242 3.47 -0.39 -16.54
C TYR A 242 4.29 -1.54 -15.97
N HIS A 243 4.47 -1.52 -14.65
CA HIS A 243 4.96 -2.68 -13.93
C HIS A 243 3.88 -3.77 -13.84
N THR A 244 4.30 -5.03 -13.90
CA THR A 244 3.42 -6.14 -13.54
C THR A 244 3.11 -6.10 -12.04
N PRO A 245 2.02 -6.74 -11.56
CA PRO A 245 1.75 -6.80 -10.12
C PRO A 245 2.91 -7.38 -9.30
N GLU A 246 3.60 -8.39 -9.84
CA GLU A 246 4.76 -9.01 -9.20
C GLU A 246 5.96 -8.05 -9.12
N GLU A 247 6.18 -7.24 -10.17
CA GLU A 247 7.18 -6.17 -10.15
C GLU A 247 6.82 -5.06 -9.14
N GLU A 248 5.56 -4.62 -9.08
CA GLU A 248 5.13 -3.65 -8.07
C GLU A 248 5.37 -4.16 -6.64
N ILE A 249 5.13 -5.46 -6.39
CA ILE A 249 5.41 -6.11 -5.09
C ILE A 249 6.92 -6.23 -4.84
N SER A 250 7.71 -6.51 -5.88
CA SER A 250 9.16 -6.59 -5.79
C SER A 250 9.80 -5.23 -5.46
N LEU A 251 9.25 -4.14 -6.00
CA LEU A 251 9.87 -2.81 -5.97
C LEU A 251 9.35 -1.93 -4.82
N GLY A 252 8.03 -1.82 -4.64
CA GLY A 252 7.39 -0.89 -3.72
C GLY A 252 7.70 -1.17 -2.24
N PRO A 253 7.30 -2.34 -1.72
CA PRO A 253 7.66 -2.77 -0.36
C PRO A 253 9.18 -2.75 -0.09
N ALA A 254 10.00 -3.05 -1.09
CA ALA A 254 11.46 -3.03 -0.96
C ALA A 254 12.01 -1.59 -0.80
N SER A 255 11.55 -0.65 -1.64
CA SER A 255 11.88 0.78 -1.50
C SER A 255 11.39 1.33 -0.15
N TRP A 256 10.22 0.90 0.31
CA TRP A 256 9.68 1.27 1.61
C TRP A 256 10.52 0.75 2.77
N LEU A 257 11.00 -0.50 2.73
CA LEU A 257 11.91 -1.04 3.73
C LEU A 257 13.25 -0.28 3.75
N TRP A 258 13.78 0.11 2.59
CA TRP A 258 14.99 0.91 2.52
C TRP A 258 14.84 2.25 3.24
N ASP A 259 13.75 2.98 2.96
CA ASP A 259 13.45 4.24 3.63
C ASP A 259 13.27 4.05 5.14
N TYR A 260 12.57 3.01 5.57
CA TYR A 260 12.45 2.67 7.00
C TYR A 260 13.81 2.41 7.64
N LEU A 261 14.65 1.59 7.01
CA LEU A 261 15.95 1.23 7.56
C LEU A 261 16.86 2.45 7.70
N ARG A 262 17.05 3.18 6.59
CA ARG A 262 17.97 4.32 6.58
C ARG A 262 17.49 5.44 7.53
N ARG A 263 16.18 5.64 7.71
CA ARG A 263 15.65 6.73 8.56
C ARG A 263 15.42 6.35 10.02
N SER A 264 15.31 5.07 10.34
CA SER A 264 15.10 4.59 11.73
C SER A 264 16.36 4.58 12.59
N GLY A 265 17.55 4.65 11.96
CA GLY A 265 18.82 4.52 12.66
C GLY A 265 19.15 3.08 13.11
N GLN A 266 18.41 2.08 12.61
CA GLN A 266 18.66 0.67 12.93
C GLN A 266 19.76 0.07 12.04
N GLY A 267 20.36 -1.03 12.51
CA GLY A 267 21.48 -1.71 11.86
C GLY A 267 21.06 -2.81 10.88
N GLY A 268 19.76 -3.07 10.71
CA GLY A 268 19.25 -4.09 9.81
C GLY A 268 17.88 -4.62 10.21
N PHE A 269 17.58 -5.83 9.74
CA PHE A 269 16.32 -6.52 9.94
C PHE A 269 16.50 -7.90 10.58
N LEU A 270 15.52 -8.31 11.38
CA LEU A 270 15.34 -9.69 11.83
C LEU A 270 14.01 -10.24 11.31
N LEU A 271 14.04 -11.40 10.64
CA LEU A 271 12.84 -12.10 10.20
C LEU A 271 12.75 -13.50 10.82
N PRO A 272 11.66 -13.82 11.55
CA PRO A 272 11.24 -15.20 11.82
C PRO A 272 10.91 -15.93 10.51
N LEU A 273 11.85 -16.72 9.98
CA LEU A 273 11.72 -17.38 8.69
C LEU A 273 11.18 -18.80 8.91
N SER A 274 9.94 -19.07 8.47
CA SER A 274 9.26 -20.34 8.71
C SER A 274 9.44 -21.40 7.62
N GLY A 275 9.96 -21.01 6.44
CA GLY A 275 9.98 -21.87 5.26
C GLY A 275 8.61 -22.05 4.58
N GLY A 276 7.63 -21.24 4.96
CA GLY A 276 6.34 -21.07 4.29
C GLY A 276 6.31 -19.85 3.38
N VAL A 277 5.21 -19.69 2.62
CA VAL A 277 5.06 -18.66 1.58
C VAL A 277 5.29 -17.25 2.11
N ASP A 278 4.62 -16.82 3.18
CA ASP A 278 4.60 -15.40 3.58
C ASP A 278 5.96 -14.91 4.11
N SER A 279 6.60 -15.69 4.97
CA SER A 279 7.95 -15.36 5.45
C SER A 279 8.98 -15.41 4.31
N SER A 280 8.80 -16.31 3.34
CA SER A 280 9.66 -16.35 2.15
C SER A 280 9.44 -15.12 1.26
N SER A 281 8.21 -14.64 1.10
CA SER A 281 7.93 -13.40 0.37
C SER A 281 8.57 -12.18 1.04
N THR A 282 8.51 -12.12 2.38
CA THR A 282 9.19 -11.06 3.15
C THR A 282 10.70 -11.11 2.93
N ALA A 283 11.31 -12.29 2.93
CA ALA A 283 12.72 -12.47 2.64
C ALA A 283 13.10 -12.05 1.21
N CYS A 284 12.26 -12.38 0.21
CA CYS A 284 12.45 -11.94 -1.17
C CYS A 284 12.37 -10.42 -1.33
N ILE A 285 11.49 -9.73 -0.60
CA ILE A 285 11.41 -8.27 -0.60
C ILE A 285 12.70 -7.65 -0.06
N VAL A 286 13.26 -8.18 1.04
CA VAL A 286 14.56 -7.72 1.57
C VAL A 286 15.69 -7.99 0.57
N HIS A 287 15.66 -9.13 -0.13
CA HIS A 287 16.63 -9.41 -1.18
C HIS A 287 16.50 -8.43 -2.36
N SER A 288 15.29 -8.16 -2.83
CA SER A 288 15.01 -7.14 -3.87
C SER A 288 15.50 -5.76 -3.45
N MET A 289 15.32 -5.37 -2.18
CA MET A 289 15.87 -4.14 -1.63
C MET A 289 17.40 -4.11 -1.77
N CYS A 290 18.10 -5.21 -1.46
CA CYS A 290 19.55 -5.29 -1.65
C CYS A 290 19.96 -5.18 -3.12
N VAL A 291 19.19 -5.78 -4.04
CA VAL A 291 19.41 -5.66 -5.49
C VAL A 291 19.28 -4.19 -5.93
N GLN A 292 18.22 -3.51 -5.51
CA GLN A 292 17.99 -2.09 -5.83
C GLN A 292 19.08 -1.18 -5.26
N ILE A 293 19.58 -1.46 -4.06
CA ILE A 293 20.69 -0.73 -3.45
C ILE A 293 21.97 -0.90 -4.28
N CYS A 294 22.35 -2.14 -4.62
CA CYS A 294 23.53 -2.40 -5.45
C CYS A 294 23.40 -1.69 -6.81
N GLN A 295 22.23 -1.75 -7.45
CA GLN A 295 21.98 -1.07 -8.72
C GLN A 295 22.12 0.45 -8.58
N ALA A 296 21.51 1.06 -7.56
CA ALA A 296 21.61 2.50 -7.34
C ALA A 296 23.05 2.96 -7.10
N VAL A 297 23.85 2.17 -6.38
CA VAL A 297 25.29 2.44 -6.18
C VAL A 297 26.07 2.30 -7.49
N GLN A 298 25.77 1.30 -8.31
CA GLN A 298 26.36 1.15 -9.65
C GLN A 298 26.00 2.33 -10.57
N ASP A 299 24.78 2.87 -10.42
CA ASP A 299 24.30 4.07 -11.12
C ASP A 299 24.86 5.39 -10.52
N ASN A 300 25.87 5.29 -9.64
CA ASN A 300 26.56 6.41 -8.99
C ASN A 300 25.68 7.27 -8.07
N ASN A 301 24.66 6.68 -7.42
CA ASN A 301 23.90 7.37 -6.38
C ASN A 301 24.73 7.48 -5.09
N SER A 302 25.31 8.66 -4.87
CA SER A 302 26.17 8.95 -3.71
C SER A 302 25.43 8.91 -2.37
N GLN A 303 24.16 9.34 -2.34
CA GLN A 303 23.34 9.34 -1.13
C GLN A 303 23.06 7.91 -0.66
N VAL A 304 22.68 7.02 -1.58
CA VAL A 304 22.46 5.60 -1.25
C VAL A 304 23.76 4.96 -0.76
N LEU A 305 24.91 5.24 -1.39
CA LEU A 305 26.20 4.72 -0.95
C LEU A 305 26.56 5.20 0.47
N GLU A 306 26.34 6.47 0.79
CA GLU A 306 26.57 7.01 2.13
C GLU A 306 25.65 6.34 3.17
N ASP A 307 24.36 6.19 2.84
CA ASP A 307 23.39 5.54 3.72
C ASP A 307 23.74 4.07 3.97
N VAL A 308 24.17 3.31 2.95
CA VAL A 308 24.61 1.92 3.12
C VAL A 308 25.82 1.82 4.03
N ARG A 309 26.83 2.67 3.83
CA ARG A 309 28.03 2.71 4.68
C ARG A 309 27.68 3.02 6.12
N ARG A 310 26.75 3.95 6.34
CA ARG A 310 26.25 4.30 7.68
C ARG A 310 25.50 3.14 8.33
N VAL A 311 24.55 2.52 7.63
CA VAL A 311 23.73 1.41 8.17
C VAL A 311 24.61 0.19 8.47
N THR A 312 25.57 -0.12 7.60
CA THR A 312 26.50 -1.25 7.80
C THR A 312 27.59 -0.96 8.84
N GLY A 313 27.82 0.32 9.17
CA GLY A 313 28.89 0.76 10.06
C GLY A 313 30.29 0.64 9.45
N ASP A 314 30.40 0.60 8.12
CA ASP A 314 31.65 0.40 7.39
C ASP A 314 31.81 1.48 6.31
N ALA A 315 32.63 2.49 6.60
CA ALA A 315 32.86 3.64 5.71
C ALA A 315 33.57 3.27 4.40
N SER A 316 34.29 2.15 4.37
CA SER A 316 35.01 1.67 3.18
C SER A 316 34.16 0.79 2.28
N TYR A 317 33.01 0.34 2.77
CA TYR A 317 32.17 -0.62 2.08
C TYR A 317 31.59 -0.06 0.78
N TYR A 318 31.49 -0.93 -0.21
CA TYR A 318 30.93 -0.65 -1.52
C TYR A 318 30.13 -1.87 -1.99
N PRO A 319 28.79 -1.83 -1.94
CA PRO A 319 27.97 -2.99 -2.25
C PRO A 319 28.05 -3.32 -3.75
N GLN A 320 28.43 -4.55 -4.08
CA GLN A 320 28.44 -5.07 -5.47
C GLN A 320 27.56 -6.31 -5.61
N ASP A 321 27.63 -7.22 -4.64
CA ASP A 321 26.81 -8.44 -4.60
C ASP A 321 25.62 -8.24 -3.64
N PRO A 322 24.37 -8.31 -4.13
CA PRO A 322 23.18 -8.25 -3.28
C PRO A 322 23.16 -9.29 -2.16
N ARG A 323 23.76 -10.48 -2.35
CA ARG A 323 23.80 -11.54 -1.33
C ARG A 323 24.70 -11.16 -0.16
N GLU A 324 25.85 -10.57 -0.46
CA GLU A 324 26.79 -10.11 0.56
C GLU A 324 26.22 -8.93 1.36
N LEU A 325 25.57 -7.97 0.69
CA LEU A 325 24.84 -6.89 1.34
C LEU A 325 23.71 -7.43 2.24
N CYS A 326 22.95 -8.40 1.74
CA CYS A 326 21.90 -9.07 2.49
C CYS A 326 22.46 -9.72 3.77
N GLY A 327 23.63 -10.34 3.71
CA GLY A 327 24.30 -10.91 4.90
C GLY A 327 24.65 -9.89 5.98
N ARG A 328 24.92 -8.64 5.60
CA ARG A 328 25.18 -7.54 6.54
C ARG A 328 23.92 -6.97 7.15
N LEU A 329 22.87 -6.80 6.35
CA LEU A 329 21.64 -6.10 6.72
C LEU A 329 20.54 -7.01 7.27
N PHE A 330 20.58 -8.31 6.96
CA PHE A 330 19.45 -9.20 7.17
C PHE A 330 19.82 -10.45 7.97
N THR A 331 19.13 -10.63 9.10
CA THR A 331 19.23 -11.81 9.94
C THR A 331 17.92 -12.60 9.86
N THR A 332 17.98 -13.86 9.45
CA THR A 332 16.82 -14.76 9.41
C THR A 332 16.92 -15.79 10.54
N CYS A 333 15.79 -16.15 11.13
CA CYS A 333 15.75 -17.09 12.25
C CYS A 333 14.64 -18.12 12.07
N TYR A 334 14.99 -19.39 11.88
CA TYR A 334 14.06 -20.50 11.98
C TYR A 334 13.94 -20.96 13.44
N MET A 335 12.71 -21.05 13.95
CA MET A 335 12.43 -21.38 15.35
C MET A 335 11.62 -22.67 15.45
N SER A 336 12.32 -23.80 15.50
CA SER A 336 11.77 -25.15 15.50
C SER A 336 11.12 -25.49 16.84
N SER A 337 10.14 -26.39 16.80
CA SER A 337 9.59 -27.11 17.96
C SER A 337 9.67 -28.62 17.72
N GLU A 338 9.33 -29.43 18.71
CA GLU A 338 9.20 -30.90 18.59
C GLU A 338 8.24 -31.34 17.47
N ASN A 339 7.34 -30.45 17.04
CA ASN A 339 6.35 -30.67 16.00
C ASN A 339 6.82 -30.26 14.59
N SER A 340 7.97 -29.61 14.48
CA SER A 340 8.44 -29.03 13.22
C SER A 340 9.08 -30.08 12.30
N SER A 341 8.77 -30.02 11.01
CA SER A 341 9.33 -30.95 10.03
C SER A 341 10.75 -30.58 9.62
N VAL A 342 11.51 -31.59 9.20
CA VAL A 342 12.85 -31.38 8.60
C VAL A 342 12.73 -30.57 7.30
N ASP A 343 11.61 -30.71 6.59
CA ASP A 343 11.37 -30.07 5.30
C ASP A 343 11.21 -28.55 5.44
N THR A 344 10.42 -28.04 6.41
CA THR A 344 10.28 -26.59 6.65
C THR A 344 11.62 -25.97 7.04
N CYS A 345 12.36 -26.64 7.94
CA CYS A 345 13.69 -26.22 8.35
C CYS A 345 14.66 -26.15 7.16
N THR A 346 14.64 -27.16 6.28
CA THR A 346 15.52 -27.23 5.11
C THR A 346 15.18 -26.12 4.11
N ARG A 347 13.90 -25.87 3.84
CA ARG A 347 13.47 -24.77 2.96
C ARG A 347 13.89 -23.40 3.47
N ALA A 348 13.71 -23.14 4.76
CA ALA A 348 14.13 -21.89 5.38
C ALA A 348 15.64 -21.68 5.27
N LYS A 349 16.43 -22.72 5.55
CA LYS A 349 17.89 -22.68 5.45
C LYS A 349 18.38 -22.47 4.02
N GLU A 350 17.80 -23.18 3.05
CA GLU A 350 18.19 -23.07 1.64
C GLU A 350 17.85 -21.68 1.08
N LEU A 351 16.66 -21.15 1.37
CA LEU A 351 16.31 -19.79 0.95
C LEU A 351 17.25 -18.76 1.58
N ALA A 352 17.51 -18.87 2.88
CA ALA A 352 18.42 -17.97 3.59
C ALA A 352 19.84 -17.99 3.00
N HIS A 353 20.31 -19.16 2.57
CA HIS A 353 21.59 -19.34 1.88
C HIS A 353 21.59 -18.68 0.48
N GLN A 354 20.54 -18.88 -0.31
CA GLN A 354 20.44 -18.30 -1.65
C GLN A 354 20.40 -16.77 -1.61
N ILE A 355 19.62 -16.17 -0.71
CA ILE A 355 19.57 -14.70 -0.57
C ILE A 355 20.79 -14.11 0.14
N GLY A 356 21.59 -14.91 0.85
CA GLY A 356 22.81 -14.48 1.55
C GLY A 356 22.62 -13.98 2.98
N SER A 357 21.44 -14.15 3.60
CA SER A 357 21.17 -13.64 4.96
C SER A 357 21.98 -14.36 6.05
N THR A 358 22.24 -13.68 7.17
CA THR A 358 22.76 -14.35 8.38
C THR A 358 21.67 -15.24 8.98
N HIS A 359 21.80 -16.57 8.88
CA HIS A 359 20.74 -17.51 9.28
C HIS A 359 21.00 -18.16 10.65
N MET A 360 19.96 -18.20 11.49
CA MET A 360 19.95 -18.88 12.78
C MET A 360 18.89 -19.97 12.81
N ASN A 361 19.18 -21.07 13.51
CA ASN A 361 18.22 -22.12 13.80
C ASN A 361 18.19 -22.35 15.31
N ILE A 362 17.01 -22.25 15.92
CA ILE A 362 16.81 -22.29 17.36
C ILE A 362 15.65 -23.23 17.67
N ASN A 363 15.83 -24.08 18.68
CA ASN A 363 14.75 -24.90 19.21
C ASN A 363 14.07 -24.19 20.41
N ILE A 364 12.74 -24.11 20.39
CA ILE A 364 11.95 -23.39 21.42
C ILE A 364 11.44 -24.28 22.56
N ASP A 365 11.61 -25.60 22.48
CA ASP A 365 10.93 -26.57 23.34
C ASP A 365 11.32 -26.39 24.80
N MET A 366 12.59 -26.06 25.10
CA MET A 366 13.02 -25.79 26.47
C MET A 366 12.27 -24.60 27.09
N ALA A 367 12.10 -23.52 26.33
CA ALA A 367 11.36 -22.34 26.79
C ALA A 367 9.87 -22.64 26.96
N VAL A 368 9.27 -23.37 26.00
CA VAL A 368 7.87 -23.81 26.08
C VAL A 368 7.64 -24.71 27.30
N LYS A 369 8.48 -25.73 27.50
CA LYS A 369 8.41 -26.64 28.65
C LYS A 369 8.59 -25.89 29.98
N GLY A 370 9.47 -24.89 30.03
CA GLY A 370 9.61 -24.02 31.20
C GLY A 370 8.33 -23.27 31.54
N ILE A 371 7.68 -22.65 30.56
CA ILE A 371 6.41 -21.92 30.75
C ILE A 371 5.28 -22.86 31.18
N LEU A 372 5.16 -24.02 30.53
CA LEU A 372 4.15 -25.03 30.89
C LEU A 372 4.41 -25.64 32.28
N GLY A 373 5.68 -25.79 32.65
CA GLY A 373 6.11 -26.19 33.99
C GLY A 373 5.60 -25.25 35.07
N ILE A 374 5.75 -23.93 34.87
CA ILE A 374 5.22 -22.91 35.80
C ILE A 374 3.71 -23.05 35.93
N PHE A 375 2.98 -23.16 34.81
CA PHE A 375 1.52 -23.36 34.84
C PHE A 375 1.11 -24.62 35.61
N SER A 376 1.85 -25.72 35.40
CA SER A 376 1.57 -27.00 36.04
C SER A 376 1.83 -26.97 37.54
N VAL A 377 2.93 -26.34 37.98
CA VAL A 377 3.25 -26.17 39.41
C VAL A 377 2.14 -25.39 40.13
N VAL A 378 1.58 -24.35 39.49
CA VAL A 378 0.54 -23.51 40.10
C VAL A 378 -0.85 -24.16 40.08
N THR A 379 -1.19 -24.87 39.00
CA THR A 379 -2.57 -25.37 38.79
C THR A 379 -2.75 -26.86 39.07
N GLY A 380 -1.67 -27.62 39.21
CA GLY A 380 -1.69 -29.08 39.32
C GLY A 380 -2.11 -29.80 38.04
N LYS A 381 -2.18 -29.11 36.89
CA LYS A 381 -2.62 -29.67 35.60
C LYS A 381 -1.58 -29.47 34.51
N TRP A 382 -1.44 -30.45 33.63
CA TRP A 382 -0.63 -30.35 32.43
C TRP A 382 -1.53 -30.40 31.19
N PRO A 383 -1.62 -29.32 30.39
CA PRO A 383 -2.47 -29.31 29.19
C PRO A 383 -1.92 -30.27 28.13
N GLN A 384 -2.82 -30.90 27.37
CA GLN A 384 -2.46 -31.86 26.32
C GLN A 384 -2.90 -31.38 24.93
N PHE A 385 -2.15 -31.78 23.88
CA PHE A 385 -2.59 -31.59 22.50
C PHE A 385 -3.81 -32.47 22.19
N ARG A 386 -4.58 -32.10 21.18
CA ARG A 386 -5.80 -32.82 20.79
C ARG A 386 -5.51 -34.27 20.40
N VAL A 387 -4.41 -34.51 19.68
CA VAL A 387 -3.94 -35.84 19.29
C VAL A 387 -3.59 -36.73 20.49
N ASN A 388 -3.31 -36.13 21.65
CA ASN A 388 -3.04 -36.83 22.92
C ASN A 388 -4.26 -36.86 23.86
N GLY A 389 -5.46 -36.49 23.39
CA GLY A 389 -6.70 -36.51 24.18
C GLY A 389 -7.07 -35.18 24.86
N GLY A 390 -6.33 -34.10 24.61
CA GLY A 390 -6.63 -32.77 25.16
C GLY A 390 -7.86 -32.11 24.53
N SER A 391 -8.49 -31.20 25.26
CA SER A 391 -9.63 -30.43 24.76
C SER A 391 -9.23 -29.41 23.67
N PRO A 392 -10.18 -28.93 22.84
CA PRO A 392 -9.90 -27.87 21.84
C PRO A 392 -9.29 -26.60 22.46
N ARG A 393 -9.64 -26.29 23.72
CA ARG A 393 -9.08 -25.15 24.45
C ARG A 393 -7.62 -25.37 24.83
N GLU A 394 -7.27 -26.56 25.31
CA GLU A 394 -5.88 -26.90 25.66
C GLU A 394 -4.99 -26.90 24.42
N ASN A 395 -5.47 -27.54 23.35
CA ASN A 395 -4.78 -27.60 22.08
C ASN A 395 -4.45 -26.20 21.54
N LEU A 396 -5.45 -25.32 21.49
CA LEU A 396 -5.24 -23.93 21.06
C LEU A 396 -4.30 -23.17 22.01
N ALA A 397 -4.37 -23.40 23.32
CA ALA A 397 -3.47 -22.76 24.27
C ALA A 397 -2.00 -23.18 24.07
N LEU A 398 -1.74 -24.47 23.82
CA LEU A 398 -0.40 -24.99 23.56
C LEU A 398 0.20 -24.42 22.27
N GLN A 399 -0.59 -24.34 21.19
CA GLN A 399 -0.16 -23.68 19.95
C GLN A 399 0.16 -22.19 20.18
N ASN A 400 -0.71 -21.49 20.90
CA ASN A 400 -0.52 -20.06 21.21
C ASN A 400 0.74 -19.81 22.06
N VAL A 401 1.08 -20.70 23.01
CA VAL A 401 2.31 -20.57 23.80
C VAL A 401 3.53 -20.66 22.91
N GLN A 402 3.60 -21.67 22.04
CA GLN A 402 4.69 -21.80 21.06
C GLN A 402 4.80 -20.56 20.17
N ALA A 403 3.67 -20.06 19.65
CA ALA A 403 3.64 -18.88 18.79
C ALA A 403 4.17 -17.62 19.49
N ARG A 404 3.82 -17.40 20.76
CA ARG A 404 4.29 -16.25 21.55
C ARG A 404 5.75 -16.38 22.00
N VAL A 405 6.22 -17.58 22.30
CA VAL A 405 7.65 -17.80 22.62
C VAL A 405 8.53 -17.41 21.44
N ARG A 406 8.11 -17.75 20.21
CA ARG A 406 8.84 -17.31 19.00
C ARG A 406 8.93 -15.79 18.89
N MET A 407 7.86 -15.06 19.24
CA MET A 407 7.88 -13.59 19.29
C MET A 407 8.88 -13.07 20.32
N VAL A 408 8.87 -13.60 21.55
CA VAL A 408 9.82 -13.21 22.60
C VAL A 408 11.26 -13.42 22.15
N LEU A 409 11.56 -14.57 21.54
CA LEU A 409 12.88 -14.85 21.00
C LEU A 409 13.23 -13.93 19.82
N ALA A 410 12.31 -13.67 18.90
CA ALA A 410 12.54 -12.74 17.78
C ALA A 410 13.03 -11.37 18.27
N TYR A 411 12.37 -10.78 19.26
CA TYR A 411 12.79 -9.49 19.82
C TYR A 411 14.09 -9.58 20.62
N LEU A 412 14.32 -10.66 21.36
CA LEU A 412 15.59 -10.87 22.07
C LEU A 412 16.77 -10.87 21.10
N PHE A 413 16.66 -11.64 20.01
CA PHE A 413 17.68 -11.68 18.98
C PHE A 413 17.75 -10.36 18.20
N ALA A 414 16.65 -9.66 17.97
CA ALA A 414 16.68 -8.39 17.27
C ALA A 414 17.47 -7.33 18.05
N GLN A 415 17.36 -7.34 19.38
CA GLN A 415 18.08 -6.44 20.27
C GLN A 415 19.55 -6.84 20.47
N LEU A 416 19.87 -8.14 20.52
CA LEU A 416 21.19 -8.61 20.95
C LEU A 416 22.04 -9.28 19.87
N SER A 417 21.52 -9.60 18.68
CA SER A 417 22.32 -10.31 17.66
C SER A 417 23.45 -9.47 17.09
N LEU A 418 23.28 -8.16 16.97
CA LEU A 418 24.36 -7.25 16.56
C LEU A 418 25.39 -7.09 17.69
N TRP A 419 24.91 -6.89 18.92
CA TRP A 419 25.77 -6.84 20.12
C TRP A 419 26.64 -8.10 20.26
N ALA A 420 26.08 -9.29 20.09
CA ALA A 420 26.81 -10.55 20.16
C ALA A 420 27.89 -10.69 19.06
N ARG A 421 27.75 -9.94 17.96
CA ARG A 421 28.71 -9.83 16.85
C ARG A 421 29.67 -8.63 17.00
N GLY A 422 29.62 -7.92 18.12
CA GLY A 422 30.43 -6.72 18.37
C GLY A 422 30.04 -5.52 17.52
N LYS A 423 28.80 -5.49 16.98
CA LYS A 423 28.29 -4.40 16.15
C LYS A 423 27.31 -3.51 16.94
N PRO A 424 27.30 -2.19 16.69
CA PRO A 424 26.33 -1.27 17.30
C PRO A 424 24.94 -1.44 16.68
N GLY A 425 23.91 -0.91 17.37
CA GLY A 425 22.53 -0.85 16.89
C GLY A 425 21.70 -2.11 17.19
N GLY A 426 20.41 -2.04 16.83
CA GLY A 426 19.47 -3.15 16.87
C GLY A 426 18.94 -3.49 15.48
N LEU A 427 18.11 -4.53 15.41
CA LEU A 427 17.42 -4.95 14.18
C LEU A 427 15.91 -4.64 14.30
N LEU A 428 15.30 -4.22 13.20
CA LEU A 428 13.84 -4.15 13.10
C LEU A 428 13.27 -5.54 12.88
N VAL A 429 12.34 -5.97 13.72
CA VAL A 429 11.61 -7.23 13.54
C VAL A 429 10.60 -7.07 12.41
N LEU A 430 10.70 -7.94 11.41
CA LEU A 430 9.77 -8.01 10.28
C LEU A 430 8.66 -9.02 10.57
N GLY A 431 7.42 -8.58 10.39
CA GLY A 431 6.23 -9.43 10.39
C GLY A 431 5.94 -10.01 9.01
N SER A 432 5.20 -11.11 8.97
CA SER A 432 4.85 -11.82 7.72
C SER A 432 3.39 -12.25 7.66
N ALA A 433 2.48 -11.55 8.33
CA ALA A 433 1.04 -11.78 8.15
C ALA A 433 0.59 -11.18 6.82
N ASN A 434 -0.23 -11.87 6.03
CA ASN A 434 -0.82 -11.31 4.81
C ASN A 434 -2.18 -10.64 5.08
N VAL A 435 -2.74 -9.98 4.05
CA VAL A 435 -3.97 -9.20 4.18
C VAL A 435 -5.21 -10.07 4.45
N ASP A 436 -5.23 -11.30 3.90
CA ASP A 436 -6.39 -12.21 3.99
C ASP A 436 -6.50 -12.84 5.39
N GLU A 437 -5.38 -13.30 5.96
CA GLU A 437 -5.29 -13.77 7.36
C GLU A 437 -5.57 -12.64 8.34
N SER A 438 -5.06 -11.43 8.05
CA SER A 438 -5.36 -10.24 8.85
C SER A 438 -6.86 -9.93 8.85
N LEU A 439 -7.53 -10.09 7.71
CA LEU A 439 -8.96 -9.83 7.57
C LEU A 439 -9.81 -10.78 8.42
N THR A 440 -9.48 -12.07 8.42
CA THR A 440 -10.18 -13.09 9.23
C THR A 440 -9.72 -13.10 10.69
N GLY A 441 -8.58 -12.47 10.97
CA GLY A 441 -7.87 -12.54 12.24
C GLY A 441 -7.34 -13.93 12.56
N TYR A 442 -6.95 -14.67 11.53
CA TYR A 442 -6.36 -16.00 11.59
C TYR A 442 -4.86 -15.91 11.91
N PHE A 443 -4.56 -15.45 13.13
CA PHE A 443 -3.22 -15.42 13.71
C PHE A 443 -3.31 -15.37 15.24
N THR A 444 -2.24 -15.70 15.95
CA THR A 444 -2.25 -15.61 17.42
C THR A 444 -1.97 -14.18 17.85
N LYS A 445 -2.82 -13.61 18.72
CA LYS A 445 -2.55 -12.27 19.25
C LYS A 445 -1.22 -12.28 20.02
N TYR A 446 -0.30 -11.41 19.60
CA TYR A 446 1.07 -11.27 20.13
C TYR A 446 2.04 -12.44 19.82
N ASP A 447 1.84 -13.16 18.72
CA ASP A 447 2.89 -14.00 18.12
C ASP A 447 3.76 -13.18 17.14
N CYS A 448 4.51 -13.85 16.26
CA CYS A 448 5.33 -13.19 15.23
C CYS A 448 4.54 -12.39 14.18
N SER A 449 3.20 -12.41 14.20
CA SER A 449 2.37 -11.41 13.49
C SER A 449 2.50 -10.00 14.10
N SER A 450 2.97 -9.91 15.35
CA SER A 450 3.28 -8.69 16.10
C SER A 450 4.78 -8.41 16.05
N ALA A 451 5.17 -7.53 15.13
CA ALA A 451 6.54 -7.14 14.80
C ALA A 451 6.64 -5.61 14.77
N ASP A 452 7.78 -5.05 14.38
CA ASP A 452 7.93 -3.59 14.26
C ASP A 452 7.21 -3.08 13.01
N ILE A 453 7.44 -3.75 11.86
CA ILE A 453 6.83 -3.44 10.58
C ILE A 453 6.56 -4.71 9.76
N ASN A 454 5.57 -4.66 8.87
CA ASN A 454 5.20 -5.80 8.01
C ASN A 454 5.11 -5.37 6.52
N PRO A 455 6.08 -5.75 5.66
CA PRO A 455 6.08 -5.33 4.26
C PRO A 455 5.01 -6.03 3.39
N ILE A 456 4.41 -7.13 3.87
CA ILE A 456 3.43 -7.91 3.09
C ILE A 456 2.00 -7.87 3.65
N GLY A 457 1.77 -7.19 4.78
CA GLY A 457 0.46 -7.18 5.44
C GLY A 457 -0.67 -6.51 4.66
N GLY A 458 -0.32 -5.76 3.61
CA GLY A 458 -1.27 -5.23 2.65
C GLY A 458 -1.45 -6.08 1.38
N ILE A 459 -0.85 -7.26 1.24
CA ILE A 459 -0.81 -8.05 -0.01
C ILE A 459 -1.61 -9.36 0.15
N SER A 460 -2.33 -9.76 -0.91
CA SER A 460 -3.11 -11.00 -0.95
C SER A 460 -2.24 -12.26 -0.99
N LYS A 461 -2.71 -13.36 -0.41
CA LYS A 461 -1.99 -14.66 -0.45
C LYS A 461 -1.76 -15.12 -1.89
N THR A 462 -2.72 -14.85 -2.78
CA THR A 462 -2.62 -15.20 -4.20
C THR A 462 -1.50 -14.42 -4.87
N ASP A 463 -1.39 -13.12 -4.60
CA ASP A 463 -0.32 -12.29 -5.18
C ASP A 463 1.04 -12.64 -4.59
N LEU A 464 1.12 -13.02 -3.32
CA LEU A 464 2.37 -13.50 -2.72
C LEU A 464 2.88 -14.77 -3.40
N LYS A 465 2.00 -15.71 -3.77
CA LYS A 465 2.39 -16.90 -4.53
C LYS A 465 2.90 -16.55 -5.92
N SER A 466 2.21 -15.66 -6.65
CA SER A 466 2.67 -15.18 -7.96
C SER A 466 4.01 -14.44 -7.87
N PHE A 467 4.18 -13.61 -6.84
CA PHE A 467 5.43 -12.90 -6.57
C PHE A 467 6.60 -13.86 -6.28
N LEU A 468 6.37 -14.96 -5.54
CA LEU A 468 7.42 -15.96 -5.34
C LEU A 468 7.81 -16.67 -6.64
N LEU A 469 6.86 -16.95 -7.53
CA LEU A 469 7.16 -17.48 -8.87
C LEU A 469 8.02 -16.50 -9.67
N TYR A 470 7.66 -15.22 -9.66
CA TYR A 470 8.48 -14.16 -10.24
C TYR A 470 9.90 -14.14 -9.64
N CYS A 471 10.05 -14.30 -8.32
CA CYS A 471 11.37 -14.35 -7.66
C CYS A 471 12.20 -15.59 -8.06
N VAL A 472 11.57 -16.72 -8.34
CA VAL A 472 12.27 -17.91 -8.88
C VAL A 472 12.92 -17.56 -10.21
N GLU A 473 12.21 -16.84 -11.08
CA GLU A 473 12.67 -16.52 -12.43
C GLU A 473 13.64 -15.34 -12.45
N GLN A 474 13.31 -14.25 -11.76
CA GLN A 474 14.09 -13.01 -11.81
C GLN A 474 15.33 -13.03 -10.90
N PHE A 475 15.21 -13.61 -9.70
CA PHE A 475 16.30 -13.66 -8.73
C PHE A 475 16.97 -15.04 -8.65
N GLN A 476 16.53 -16.01 -9.46
CA GLN A 476 17.09 -17.37 -9.50
C GLN A 476 17.03 -18.10 -8.14
N LEU A 477 16.05 -17.76 -7.31
CA LEU A 477 15.85 -18.33 -5.97
C LEU A 477 15.12 -19.67 -6.04
N THR A 478 15.82 -20.71 -6.48
CA THR A 478 15.26 -22.06 -6.71
C THR A 478 14.66 -22.71 -5.46
N ALA A 479 15.09 -22.30 -4.25
CA ALA A 479 14.54 -22.75 -2.97
C ALA A 479 13.02 -22.56 -2.89
N LEU A 480 12.50 -21.50 -3.53
CA LEU A 480 11.10 -21.13 -3.51
C LEU A 480 10.19 -22.14 -4.23
N LYS A 481 10.73 -22.94 -5.15
CA LYS A 481 9.95 -24.03 -5.81
C LYS A 481 9.44 -25.03 -4.77
N GLY A 482 10.28 -25.39 -3.80
CA GLY A 482 9.89 -26.26 -2.69
C GLY A 482 8.93 -25.60 -1.71
N VAL A 483 9.01 -24.27 -1.54
CA VAL A 483 8.07 -23.50 -0.70
C VAL A 483 6.68 -23.46 -1.34
N LEU A 484 6.61 -23.26 -2.66
CA LEU A 484 5.36 -23.16 -3.42
C LEU A 484 4.65 -24.51 -3.59
N SER A 485 5.38 -25.61 -3.67
CA SER A 485 4.81 -26.96 -3.77
C SER A 485 4.34 -27.52 -2.42
N ALA A 486 4.82 -26.96 -1.30
CA ALA A 486 4.46 -27.42 0.03
C ALA A 486 3.00 -27.04 0.37
N PRO A 487 2.25 -27.94 1.04
CA PRO A 487 0.92 -27.61 1.52
C PRO A 487 1.00 -26.51 2.60
N PRO A 488 0.12 -25.49 2.58
CA PRO A 488 0.09 -24.43 3.59
C PRO A 488 -0.41 -24.99 4.93
N THR A 489 0.43 -24.90 5.97
CA THR A 489 0.18 -25.46 7.29
C THR A 489 0.98 -24.76 8.39
N ALA A 490 0.37 -24.66 9.57
CA ALA A 490 1.06 -24.35 10.81
C ALA A 490 1.48 -25.63 11.53
N GLU A 491 2.79 -25.95 11.52
CA GLU A 491 3.38 -27.09 12.26
C GLU A 491 3.45 -26.82 13.78
N LEU A 492 2.29 -26.59 14.40
CA LEU A 492 2.14 -26.27 15.83
C LEU A 492 1.50 -27.40 16.64
N GLU A 493 0.98 -28.43 15.97
CA GLU A 493 0.45 -29.67 16.56
C GLU A 493 1.36 -30.86 16.21
N PRO A 494 1.44 -31.89 17.07
CA PRO A 494 2.19 -33.10 16.73
C PRO A 494 1.67 -33.74 15.46
N LEU A 495 2.58 -34.15 14.58
CA LEU A 495 2.26 -34.82 13.33
C LEU A 495 1.57 -36.16 13.62
N THR A 496 0.47 -36.44 12.92
CA THR A 496 -0.20 -37.76 12.99
C THR A 496 0.38 -38.62 11.88
N ASP A 497 1.01 -39.75 12.20
CA ASP A 497 1.70 -40.64 11.24
C ASP A 497 2.75 -39.93 10.35
N GLY A 498 3.41 -38.90 10.89
CA GLY A 498 4.40 -38.10 10.14
C GLY A 498 3.79 -37.15 9.10
N GLN A 499 2.46 -37.06 9.03
CA GLN A 499 1.73 -36.14 8.16
C GLN A 499 1.11 -34.99 8.96
N VAL A 500 1.10 -33.84 8.30
CA VAL A 500 0.43 -32.63 8.78
C VAL A 500 -1.07 -32.89 8.83
N SER A 501 -1.69 -32.57 9.97
CA SER A 501 -3.07 -32.94 10.25
C SER A 501 -4.11 -32.05 9.58
N GLN A 502 -3.78 -30.79 9.23
CA GLN A 502 -4.74 -29.82 8.70
C GLN A 502 -4.05 -28.68 7.92
N THR A 503 -4.70 -28.17 6.87
CA THR A 503 -4.25 -26.98 6.12
C THR A 503 -4.89 -25.70 6.64
N ASP A 504 -4.25 -24.55 6.41
CA ASP A 504 -4.77 -23.24 6.86
C ASP A 504 -6.18 -22.94 6.32
N GLU A 505 -6.43 -23.25 5.05
CA GLU A 505 -7.75 -23.04 4.41
C GLU A 505 -8.83 -23.93 5.02
N ALA A 506 -8.48 -25.16 5.41
CA ALA A 506 -9.40 -26.07 6.08
C ALA A 506 -9.76 -25.55 7.48
N ASP A 507 -8.78 -25.01 8.23
CA ASP A 507 -9.04 -24.44 9.56
C ASP A 507 -9.82 -23.12 9.51
N MET A 508 -9.53 -22.26 8.53
CA MET A 508 -10.33 -21.05 8.27
C MET A 508 -11.73 -21.39 7.75
N GLY A 509 -11.93 -22.55 7.13
CA GLY A 509 -13.18 -22.96 6.47
C GLY A 509 -13.46 -22.20 5.17
N MET A 510 -12.44 -21.57 4.59
CA MET A 510 -12.50 -20.76 3.37
C MET A 510 -11.16 -20.80 2.64
N THR A 511 -11.21 -20.80 1.32
CA THR A 511 -9.99 -20.67 0.51
C THR A 511 -9.52 -19.22 0.49
N TYR A 512 -8.23 -19.00 0.23
CA TYR A 512 -7.69 -17.65 0.03
C TYR A 512 -8.36 -16.93 -1.14
N SER A 513 -8.72 -17.66 -2.21
CA SER A 513 -9.44 -17.09 -3.36
C SER A 513 -10.83 -16.58 -2.98
N GLU A 514 -11.57 -17.31 -2.14
CA GLU A 514 -12.85 -16.86 -1.59
C GLU A 514 -12.67 -15.64 -0.68
N LEU A 515 -11.65 -15.66 0.19
CA LEU A 515 -11.35 -14.57 1.11
C LEU A 515 -11.02 -13.26 0.39
N SER A 516 -10.23 -13.28 -0.68
CA SER A 516 -9.93 -12.07 -1.45
C SER A 516 -11.19 -11.48 -2.12
N VAL A 517 -12.11 -12.32 -2.62
CA VAL A 517 -13.42 -11.86 -3.14
C VAL A 517 -14.25 -11.23 -2.03
N ILE A 518 -14.36 -11.90 -0.89
CA ILE A 518 -15.10 -11.41 0.29
C ILE A 518 -14.51 -10.09 0.80
N GLY A 519 -13.18 -9.97 0.87
CA GLY A 519 -12.45 -8.78 1.27
C GLY A 519 -12.79 -7.58 0.38
N ARG A 520 -12.72 -7.75 -0.94
CA ARG A 520 -13.12 -6.74 -1.92
C ARG A 520 -14.60 -6.36 -1.80
N LEU A 521 -15.51 -7.32 -1.67
CA LEU A 521 -16.94 -7.04 -1.48
C LEU A 521 -17.20 -6.24 -0.20
N ARG A 522 -16.57 -6.63 0.92
CA ARG A 522 -16.70 -5.96 2.22
C ARG A 522 -16.18 -4.53 2.16
N LYS A 523 -14.96 -4.33 1.65
CA LYS A 523 -14.26 -3.04 1.77
C LYS A 523 -14.45 -2.15 0.55
N MET A 524 -14.34 -2.65 -0.67
CA MET A 524 -14.52 -1.84 -1.88
C MET A 524 -16.00 -1.64 -2.18
N SER A 525 -16.77 -2.73 -2.30
CA SER A 525 -18.21 -2.68 -2.58
C SER A 525 -19.10 -2.38 -1.36
N LYS A 526 -18.48 -2.09 -0.21
CA LYS A 526 -19.15 -1.66 1.04
C LYS A 526 -20.25 -2.61 1.52
N CYS A 527 -20.11 -3.92 1.25
CA CYS A 527 -21.14 -4.90 1.57
C CYS A 527 -21.10 -5.30 3.06
N GLY A 528 -22.26 -5.20 3.73
CA GLY A 528 -22.55 -5.94 4.96
C GLY A 528 -22.96 -7.40 4.67
N PRO A 529 -23.36 -8.18 5.70
CA PRO A 529 -23.67 -9.61 5.52
C PRO A 529 -24.74 -9.88 4.46
N PHE A 530 -25.88 -9.19 4.54
CA PHE A 530 -27.00 -9.42 3.63
C PHE A 530 -26.68 -9.03 2.18
N SER A 531 -26.11 -7.84 1.95
CA SER A 531 -25.72 -7.41 0.61
C SER A 531 -24.62 -8.27 0.00
N MET A 532 -23.71 -8.80 0.83
CA MET A 532 -22.68 -9.73 0.37
C MET A 532 -23.30 -11.05 -0.08
N PHE A 533 -24.22 -11.60 0.72
CA PHE A 533 -25.01 -12.77 0.34
C PHE A 533 -25.72 -12.57 -1.01
N CYS A 534 -26.45 -11.46 -1.18
CA CYS A 534 -27.15 -11.17 -2.44
C CYS A 534 -26.23 -11.09 -3.67
N LYS A 535 -24.98 -10.66 -3.52
CA LYS A 535 -24.01 -10.66 -4.62
C LYS A 535 -23.45 -12.06 -4.87
N LEU A 536 -23.05 -12.75 -3.81
CA LEU A 536 -22.37 -14.05 -3.92
C LEU A 536 -23.30 -15.16 -4.45
N ILE A 537 -24.61 -15.11 -4.18
CA ILE A 537 -25.55 -16.09 -4.78
C ILE A 537 -25.57 -16.04 -6.31
N HIS A 538 -25.19 -14.91 -6.91
CA HIS A 538 -25.10 -14.77 -8.36
C HIS A 538 -23.68 -15.06 -8.85
N MET A 539 -22.66 -14.59 -8.13
CA MET A 539 -21.25 -14.80 -8.50
C MET A 539 -20.82 -16.27 -8.37
N TRP A 540 -21.35 -17.00 -7.40
CA TRP A 540 -21.03 -18.40 -7.14
C TRP A 540 -22.15 -19.37 -7.53
N ARG A 541 -23.11 -18.92 -8.34
CA ARG A 541 -24.31 -19.70 -8.69
C ARG A 541 -24.01 -21.07 -9.30
N ASP A 542 -22.90 -21.17 -10.02
CA ASP A 542 -22.50 -22.38 -10.76
C ASP A 542 -21.72 -23.36 -9.86
N ALA A 543 -21.24 -22.89 -8.71
CA ALA A 543 -20.42 -23.67 -7.78
C ALA A 543 -21.13 -23.98 -6.44
N LEU A 544 -22.03 -23.10 -5.98
CA LEU A 544 -22.64 -23.17 -4.66
C LEU A 544 -24.13 -22.85 -4.69
N SER A 545 -24.90 -23.59 -3.92
CA SER A 545 -26.31 -23.28 -3.64
C SER A 545 -26.44 -22.04 -2.75
N PRO A 546 -27.60 -21.34 -2.76
CA PRO A 546 -27.83 -20.22 -1.87
C PRO A 546 -27.67 -20.56 -0.38
N ALA A 547 -27.96 -21.80 0.03
CA ALA A 547 -27.77 -22.23 1.41
C ALA A 547 -26.27 -22.29 1.78
N GLU A 548 -25.42 -22.82 0.90
CA GLU A 548 -23.97 -22.86 1.10
C GLU A 548 -23.35 -21.46 1.09
N VAL A 549 -23.80 -20.59 0.19
CA VAL A 549 -23.39 -19.17 0.19
C VAL A 549 -23.77 -18.49 1.50
N ALA A 550 -24.99 -18.72 2.00
CA ALA A 550 -25.43 -18.19 3.28
C ALA A 550 -24.55 -18.68 4.44
N GLN A 551 -24.21 -19.97 4.48
CA GLN A 551 -23.31 -20.54 5.48
C GLN A 551 -21.92 -19.89 5.43
N LYS A 552 -21.31 -19.77 4.24
CA LYS A 552 -20.01 -19.11 4.08
C LYS A 552 -20.06 -17.65 4.55
N VAL A 553 -21.03 -16.86 4.09
CA VAL A 553 -21.15 -15.45 4.50
C VAL A 553 -21.31 -15.33 6.02
N LYS A 554 -22.15 -16.16 6.64
CA LYS A 554 -22.35 -16.16 8.09
C LYS A 554 -21.08 -16.54 8.84
N HIS A 555 -20.39 -17.59 8.38
CA HIS A 555 -19.12 -18.03 8.94
C HIS A 555 -18.07 -16.91 8.91
N PHE A 556 -17.88 -16.28 7.75
CA PHE A 556 -16.96 -15.16 7.58
C PHE A 556 -17.26 -14.03 8.57
N PHE A 557 -18.49 -13.50 8.58
CA PHE A 557 -18.81 -12.36 9.44
C PHE A 557 -18.74 -12.70 10.92
N ARG A 558 -19.05 -13.93 11.32
CA ARG A 558 -18.84 -14.40 12.69
C ARG A 558 -17.36 -14.37 13.04
N MET A 559 -16.50 -15.03 12.25
CA MET A 559 -15.06 -15.09 12.52
C MET A 559 -14.39 -13.71 12.49
N TYR A 560 -14.70 -12.90 11.45
CA TYR A 560 -14.27 -11.51 11.34
C TYR A 560 -14.63 -10.71 12.61
N SER A 561 -15.88 -10.81 13.08
CA SER A 561 -16.34 -10.02 14.22
C SER A 561 -15.78 -10.47 15.57
N VAL A 562 -15.56 -11.79 15.74
CA VAL A 562 -14.90 -12.36 16.94
C VAL A 562 -13.44 -11.92 17.01
N ASN A 563 -12.75 -11.93 15.88
CA ASN A 563 -11.32 -11.67 15.83
C ASN A 563 -10.93 -10.21 15.61
N ARG A 564 -11.88 -9.31 15.33
CA ARG A 564 -11.56 -7.91 14.98
C ARG A 564 -10.69 -7.19 16.01
N HIS A 565 -10.83 -7.53 17.30
CA HIS A 565 -9.99 -7.00 18.36
C HIS A 565 -8.48 -7.21 18.14
N LYS A 566 -8.07 -8.24 17.38
CA LYS A 566 -6.66 -8.47 17.02
C LYS A 566 -6.11 -7.37 16.10
N MET A 567 -6.96 -6.79 15.24
CA MET A 567 -6.57 -5.74 14.30
C MET A 567 -6.24 -4.40 14.96
N THR A 568 -6.69 -4.18 16.19
CA THR A 568 -6.37 -2.96 16.95
C THR A 568 -4.89 -2.90 17.36
N THR A 569 -4.21 -4.05 17.42
CA THR A 569 -2.82 -4.18 17.84
C THR A 569 -1.98 -4.93 16.81
N VAL A 570 -2.45 -4.99 15.56
CA VAL A 570 -1.68 -5.61 14.48
C VAL A 570 -0.50 -4.69 14.10
N THR A 571 0.59 -5.30 13.66
CA THR A 571 1.77 -4.61 13.14
C THR A 571 1.40 -3.62 12.03
N PRO A 572 1.95 -2.40 12.01
CA PRO A 572 1.80 -1.50 10.88
C PRO A 572 2.37 -2.15 9.61
N ALA A 573 1.55 -2.21 8.56
CA ALA A 573 1.89 -2.88 7.32
C ALA A 573 1.90 -1.94 6.12
N TYR A 574 2.82 -2.21 5.18
CA TYR A 574 2.85 -1.56 3.87
C TYR A 574 1.45 -1.57 3.24
N HIS A 575 0.98 -0.41 2.80
CA HIS A 575 -0.30 -0.32 2.12
C HIS A 575 -0.17 -0.71 0.64
N ALA A 576 -0.85 -1.78 0.23
CA ALA A 576 -0.90 -2.21 -1.18
C ALA A 576 -2.35 -2.40 -1.64
N GLU A 577 -3.09 -3.33 -1.02
CA GLU A 577 -4.45 -3.65 -1.44
C GLU A 577 -5.50 -2.64 -0.94
N SER A 578 -6.41 -2.26 -1.84
CA SER A 578 -7.53 -1.34 -1.57
C SER A 578 -8.62 -1.92 -0.67
N TYR A 579 -8.48 -3.19 -0.27
CA TYR A 579 -9.36 -3.86 0.69
C TYR A 579 -8.73 -4.15 2.06
N SER A 580 -7.58 -3.53 2.37
CA SER A 580 -6.90 -3.71 3.65
C SER A 580 -7.83 -3.59 4.88
N PRO A 581 -7.70 -4.49 5.87
CA PRO A 581 -8.45 -4.43 7.12
C PRO A 581 -7.79 -3.55 8.20
N ASP A 582 -6.72 -2.79 7.90
CA ASP A 582 -6.03 -1.95 8.89
C ASP A 582 -6.99 -1.02 9.65
N ASP A 583 -6.94 -1.08 10.99
CA ASP A 583 -7.83 -0.30 11.85
C ASP A 583 -7.29 1.09 12.20
N ASN A 584 -5.98 1.35 12.00
CA ASN A 584 -5.36 2.59 12.46
C ASN A 584 -5.67 3.79 11.56
N ARG A 585 -5.81 3.56 10.25
CA ARG A 585 -6.00 4.62 9.25
C ARG A 585 -7.07 4.26 8.23
N PHE A 586 -6.97 3.09 7.61
CA PHE A 586 -7.70 2.80 6.38
C PHE A 586 -9.13 2.29 6.59
N ASP A 587 -9.36 1.43 7.58
CA ASP A 587 -10.61 0.71 7.81
C ASP A 587 -11.08 0.81 9.25
N LEU A 588 -11.48 2.03 9.64
CA LEU A 588 -12.04 2.33 10.95
C LEU A 588 -13.33 1.54 11.19
N ARG A 589 -13.33 0.66 12.20
CA ARG A 589 -14.46 -0.24 12.51
C ARG A 589 -14.60 -0.44 14.03
N PRO A 590 -15.80 -0.80 14.53
CA PRO A 590 -15.91 -1.35 15.88
C PRO A 590 -15.00 -2.59 16.04
N PHE A 591 -14.52 -2.84 17.25
CA PHE A 591 -13.82 -4.08 17.59
C PHE A 591 -14.58 -4.92 18.64
N LEU A 592 -15.67 -4.36 19.20
CA LEU A 592 -16.65 -5.06 20.02
C LEU A 592 -17.97 -5.15 19.24
N TYR A 593 -18.24 -6.30 18.65
CA TYR A 593 -19.44 -6.56 17.86
C TYR A 593 -20.41 -7.51 18.60
N ASN A 594 -21.70 -7.42 18.25
CA ASN A 594 -22.59 -8.57 18.40
C ASN A 594 -22.25 -9.62 17.33
N THR A 595 -21.47 -10.63 17.71
CA THR A 595 -20.94 -11.66 16.82
C THR A 595 -22.00 -12.63 16.28
N ARG A 596 -23.24 -12.56 16.79
CA ARG A 596 -24.37 -13.35 16.28
C ARG A 596 -25.05 -12.72 15.07
N TRP A 597 -24.84 -11.43 14.82
CA TRP A 597 -25.43 -10.70 13.68
C TRP A 597 -26.93 -10.99 13.49
N THR A 598 -27.67 -11.02 14.61
CA THR A 598 -29.00 -11.67 14.70
C THR A 598 -30.00 -11.17 13.67
N TRP A 599 -30.01 -9.87 13.39
CA TRP A 599 -30.90 -9.27 12.39
C TRP A 599 -30.47 -9.66 10.98
N GLN A 600 -29.21 -9.42 10.65
CA GLN A 600 -28.66 -9.62 9.31
C GLN A 600 -28.73 -11.08 8.89
N PHE A 601 -28.43 -12.00 9.81
CA PHE A 601 -28.47 -13.44 9.53
C PHE A 601 -29.89 -13.95 9.36
N ARG A 602 -30.87 -13.41 10.12
CA ARG A 602 -32.30 -13.70 9.90
C ARG A 602 -32.76 -13.25 8.52
N CYS A 603 -32.36 -12.06 8.07
CA CYS A 603 -32.70 -11.60 6.72
C CYS A 603 -32.14 -12.53 5.63
N ILE A 604 -30.94 -13.08 5.82
CA ILE A 604 -30.37 -14.09 4.90
C ILE A 604 -31.23 -15.36 4.91
N ASP A 605 -31.59 -15.86 6.10
CA ASP A 605 -32.41 -17.07 6.25
C ASP A 605 -33.78 -16.93 5.59
N ASP A 606 -34.42 -15.77 5.74
CA ASP A 606 -35.71 -15.49 5.10
C ASP A 606 -35.61 -15.58 3.57
N GLN A 607 -34.51 -15.13 2.97
CA GLN A 607 -34.31 -15.22 1.52
C GLN A 607 -34.02 -16.63 1.04
N VAL A 608 -33.20 -17.39 1.78
CA VAL A 608 -32.94 -18.81 1.49
C VAL A 608 -34.26 -19.61 1.58
N GLY A 609 -35.07 -19.35 2.60
CA GLY A 609 -36.37 -19.98 2.81
C GLY A 609 -37.43 -19.60 1.76
N ARG A 610 -37.41 -18.36 1.24
CA ARG A 610 -38.29 -17.95 0.13
C ARG A 610 -38.01 -18.77 -1.13
N LYS A 611 -36.74 -18.94 -1.53
CA LYS A 611 -36.40 -19.69 -2.75
C LYS A 611 -36.89 -21.14 -2.71
N HIS A 612 -36.84 -21.78 -1.53
CA HIS A 612 -37.41 -23.12 -1.33
C HIS A 612 -38.92 -23.16 -1.58
N ARG A 613 -39.67 -22.11 -1.20
CA ARG A 613 -41.12 -22.03 -1.48
C ARG A 613 -41.41 -21.86 -2.97
N TRP A 614 -40.66 -21.03 -3.69
CA TRP A 614 -40.83 -20.84 -5.14
C TRP A 614 -40.58 -22.12 -5.95
N THR A 615 -39.58 -22.93 -5.57
CA THR A 615 -39.31 -24.21 -6.26
C THR A 615 -40.40 -25.25 -5.99
N VAL A 616 -40.92 -25.30 -4.76
CA VAL A 616 -42.02 -26.21 -4.39
C VAL A 616 -43.34 -25.79 -5.06
N GLU A 617 -43.68 -24.50 -5.06
CA GLU A 617 -44.91 -23.99 -5.72
C GLU A 617 -44.88 -24.17 -7.25
N CYS A 618 -43.73 -23.97 -7.91
CA CYS A 618 -43.61 -24.26 -9.36
C CYS A 618 -43.70 -25.76 -9.68
N THR A 619 -43.19 -26.63 -8.79
CA THR A 619 -43.27 -28.09 -8.98
C THR A 619 -44.70 -28.59 -8.75
N VAL A 620 -45.41 -28.03 -7.77
CA VAL A 620 -46.83 -28.31 -7.51
C VAL A 620 -47.71 -27.76 -8.66
N MET A 621 -47.41 -26.59 -9.22
CA MET A 621 -48.11 -26.10 -10.42
C MET A 621 -47.84 -27.00 -11.65
N CYS A 622 -46.61 -27.47 -11.89
CA CYS A 622 -46.34 -28.41 -12.99
C CYS A 622 -47.02 -29.79 -12.79
N GLN A 623 -47.27 -30.23 -11.56
CA GLN A 623 -48.02 -31.47 -11.28
C GLN A 623 -49.54 -31.31 -11.37
N GLN A 624 -50.06 -30.07 -11.35
CA GLN A 624 -51.48 -29.80 -11.58
C GLN A 624 -51.84 -29.57 -13.06
N PHE A 625 -50.84 -29.54 -13.95
CA PHE A 625 -51.01 -29.37 -15.41
C PHE A 625 -50.64 -30.64 -16.22
N ASN A 626 -50.47 -31.80 -15.56
CA ASN A 626 -50.29 -33.10 -16.21
C ASN A 626 -51.45 -34.05 -15.90
#